data_AF-A0A7S1TAS1-F1
#
_entry.id   AF-A0A7S1TAS1-F1
#
_cell.length_a   1.000
_cell.length_b   1.000
_cell.length_c   1.000
_cell.angle_alpha   90.00
_cell.angle_beta   90.00
_cell.angle_gamma   90.00
#
_symmetry.space_group_name_H-M   'P 1'
#
loop_
_entity.id
_entity.type
_entity.pdbx_description
1 polymer ?
#
loop_
_entity_poly.entity_id
_entity_poly.type
_entity_poly.pdbx_seq_one_letter_code
_entity_poly.pdbx_strand_id
1 'polypeptide(L)'
;LAAIDSLTGCEKAISDNMEGLFHLSSSNLTQSSISISLYNVLLKGYHFRGHSNSPEFELRVADSLSQCLRFYKSRNIPACQACLRLMQEVALSSPYVRLRLLRAGNVNATSELISDNISNLEFVKIACLTLSTLAYEIPEFLCGDGSGQLALGVLLRVALMYRTDDEMVAACFTAMWSLLTFHRGARNKVSSTNLFDILLDLMKNRHTFVDETIRVIVAALSALITLSSDAFLTRAFDKGLAFLLTEMLTEDLTPSTMEETLRAARWFANRQDQARQQLASSGVFETCMRIIWATNLDENLLIEAMNTLSLLLYKNTELA
;
A
#
# COMPACT_ATOMS: atom_id res chain seq x y z
N LEU A 1 -28.77 -42.71 -15.41
CA LEU A 1 -28.84 -42.70 -16.89
C LEU A 1 -29.80 -41.65 -17.48
N ALA A 2 -30.74 -41.09 -16.70
CA ALA A 2 -31.33 -39.76 -16.97
C ALA A 2 -30.58 -38.61 -16.26
N ALA A 3 -29.37 -38.89 -15.76
CA ALA A 3 -28.47 -37.99 -15.01
C ALA A 3 -27.12 -37.81 -15.75
N ILE A 4 -27.07 -38.24 -17.02
CA ILE A 4 -25.89 -38.18 -17.90
C ILE A 4 -26.09 -37.12 -18.99
N ASP A 5 -27.33 -36.77 -19.33
CA ASP A 5 -27.62 -35.68 -20.27
C ASP A 5 -27.60 -34.28 -19.63
N SER A 6 -27.41 -34.17 -18.31
CA SER A 6 -27.17 -32.90 -17.60
C SER A 6 -25.68 -32.61 -17.35
N LEU A 7 -24.78 -33.52 -17.75
CA LEU A 7 -23.32 -33.42 -17.53
C LEU A 7 -22.60 -32.62 -18.62
N THR A 8 -23.15 -32.53 -19.82
CA THR A 8 -22.60 -31.72 -20.93
C THR A 8 -22.94 -30.23 -20.82
N GLY A 9 -23.94 -29.87 -20.00
CA GLY A 9 -24.37 -28.48 -19.80
C GLY A 9 -23.52 -27.67 -18.80
N CYS A 10 -22.88 -28.33 -17.83
CA CYS A 10 -22.01 -27.66 -16.84
C CYS A 10 -20.55 -27.50 -17.30
N GLU A 11 -20.07 -28.34 -18.22
CA GLU A 11 -18.78 -28.14 -18.89
C GLU A 11 -18.81 -26.92 -19.82
N LYS A 12 -19.98 -26.65 -20.42
CA LYS A 12 -20.24 -25.40 -21.12
C LYS A 12 -20.30 -24.21 -20.17
N ALA A 13 -20.96 -24.27 -19.01
CA ALA A 13 -21.20 -23.09 -18.17
C ALA A 13 -19.97 -22.38 -17.55
N ILE A 14 -18.77 -22.99 -17.54
CA ILE A 14 -17.53 -22.33 -17.05
C ILE A 14 -16.62 -21.91 -18.22
N SER A 15 -16.67 -22.63 -19.35
CA SER A 15 -16.16 -22.13 -20.64
C SER A 15 -16.96 -20.91 -21.10
N ASP A 16 -18.29 -21.02 -21.05
CA ASP A 16 -19.31 -20.06 -21.46
C ASP A 16 -19.45 -18.86 -20.52
N ASN A 17 -18.89 -18.86 -19.30
CA ASN A 17 -18.83 -17.66 -18.44
C ASN A 17 -17.56 -16.82 -18.67
N MET A 18 -16.54 -17.39 -19.30
CA MET A 18 -15.48 -16.64 -19.99
C MET A 18 -15.91 -16.25 -21.42
N GLU A 19 -16.89 -16.96 -21.97
CA GLU A 19 -17.53 -16.67 -23.26
C GLU A 19 -18.80 -15.79 -23.17
N GLY A 20 -19.30 -15.48 -21.96
CA GLY A 20 -20.46 -14.61 -21.76
C GLY A 20 -20.75 -14.35 -20.26
N LEU A 21 -20.95 -13.12 -19.78
CA LEU A 21 -21.64 -12.04 -20.51
C LEU A 21 -22.92 -12.52 -21.24
N PHE A 22 -23.42 -13.72 -20.88
CA PHE A 22 -24.73 -14.27 -21.13
C PHE A 22 -25.16 -15.09 -19.89
N HIS A 23 -25.77 -14.36 -18.96
CA HIS A 23 -26.88 -14.79 -18.09
C HIS A 23 -26.73 -16.00 -17.14
N LEU A 24 -26.45 -15.66 -15.86
CA LEU A 24 -27.23 -15.97 -14.63
C LEU A 24 -28.03 -17.29 -14.53
N SER A 25 -27.65 -18.18 -13.59
CA SER A 25 -28.40 -18.57 -12.36
C SER A 25 -28.11 -20.01 -11.83
N SER A 26 -27.72 -20.10 -10.53
CA SER A 26 -27.94 -21.16 -9.49
C SER A 26 -27.77 -22.67 -9.81
N SER A 27 -27.25 -23.59 -8.97
CA SER A 27 -26.75 -23.61 -7.58
C SER A 27 -26.18 -25.03 -7.23
N ASN A 28 -25.20 -25.08 -6.31
CA ASN A 28 -24.75 -26.20 -5.42
C ASN A 28 -23.66 -27.26 -5.84
N LEU A 29 -22.42 -27.02 -5.33
CA LEU A 29 -21.38 -27.91 -4.73
C LEU A 29 -20.67 -29.01 -5.58
N THR A 30 -19.33 -29.06 -5.71
CA THR A 30 -18.32 -29.51 -4.71
C THR A 30 -16.86 -29.09 -5.09
N GLN A 31 -15.90 -29.23 -4.16
CA GLN A 31 -14.97 -28.17 -3.73
C GLN A 31 -13.46 -28.30 -4.09
N SER A 32 -13.02 -29.18 -5.00
CA SER A 32 -11.57 -29.48 -5.14
C SER A 32 -10.94 -29.41 -6.54
N SER A 33 -11.70 -29.45 -7.65
CA SER A 33 -11.15 -29.48 -9.02
C SER A 33 -11.22 -28.15 -9.78
N ILE A 34 -11.94 -27.16 -9.24
CA ILE A 34 -12.26 -25.88 -9.89
C ILE A 34 -11.08 -24.87 -9.81
N SER A 35 -10.18 -25.04 -8.83
CA SER A 35 -9.06 -24.11 -8.60
C SER A 35 -7.98 -24.17 -9.67
N ILE A 36 -7.78 -25.33 -10.31
CA ILE A 36 -6.71 -25.54 -11.30
C ILE A 36 -7.20 -25.21 -12.72
N SER A 37 -8.49 -25.38 -13.03
CA SER A 37 -9.02 -25.15 -14.37
C SER A 37 -9.26 -23.68 -14.68
N LEU A 38 -9.83 -22.90 -13.75
CA LEU A 38 -9.99 -21.44 -13.92
C LEU A 38 -8.64 -20.72 -13.96
N TYR A 39 -7.69 -21.19 -13.15
CA TYR A 39 -6.30 -20.74 -13.14
C TYR A 39 -5.61 -21.05 -14.47
N ASN A 40 -5.72 -22.28 -14.98
CA ASN A 40 -5.15 -22.65 -16.29
C ASN A 40 -5.87 -22.01 -17.47
N VAL A 41 -7.16 -21.70 -17.40
CA VAL A 41 -7.89 -21.05 -18.50
C VAL A 41 -7.59 -19.55 -18.53
N LEU A 42 -7.49 -18.87 -17.38
CA LEU A 42 -7.04 -17.47 -17.30
C LEU A 42 -5.56 -17.31 -17.65
N LEU A 43 -4.67 -18.17 -17.12
CA LEU A 43 -3.23 -18.13 -17.46
C LEU A 43 -2.95 -18.60 -18.87
N LYS A 44 -3.58 -19.67 -19.39
CA LYS A 44 -3.40 -20.04 -20.80
C LYS A 44 -4.01 -18.97 -21.70
N GLY A 45 -5.12 -18.32 -21.34
CA GLY A 45 -5.65 -17.17 -22.06
C GLY A 45 -4.67 -15.97 -22.11
N TYR A 46 -3.99 -15.68 -20.99
CA TYR A 46 -2.96 -14.63 -20.91
C TYR A 46 -1.64 -15.02 -21.61
N HIS A 47 -1.18 -16.27 -21.47
CA HIS A 47 0.06 -16.75 -22.07
C HIS A 47 -0.06 -17.08 -23.57
N PHE A 48 -1.26 -17.39 -24.10
CA PHE A 48 -1.43 -17.77 -25.52
C PHE A 48 -1.50 -16.60 -26.50
N ARG A 49 -1.47 -15.34 -26.06
CA ARG A 49 -1.51 -14.21 -26.98
C ARG A 49 -0.43 -13.18 -26.67
N GLY A 50 0.74 -13.41 -27.26
CA GLY A 50 1.57 -12.33 -27.81
C GLY A 50 0.86 -11.49 -28.90
N HIS A 51 -0.46 -11.59 -29.04
CA HIS A 51 -1.29 -10.96 -30.07
C HIS A 51 -2.71 -10.64 -29.55
N SER A 52 -2.83 -9.71 -28.58
CA SER A 52 -3.96 -8.77 -28.53
C SER A 52 -3.78 -7.80 -27.36
N ASN A 53 -2.96 -6.76 -27.56
CA ASN A 53 -2.94 -5.54 -26.75
C ASN A 53 -4.26 -4.75 -26.97
N SER A 54 -5.43 -5.34 -26.70
CA SER A 54 -6.68 -4.59 -26.73
C SER A 54 -7.04 -4.18 -25.29
N PRO A 55 -7.07 -2.86 -25.00
CA PRO A 55 -7.45 -2.35 -23.68
C PRO A 55 -8.81 -2.90 -23.20
N GLU A 56 -9.72 -3.22 -24.11
CA GLU A 56 -11.03 -3.81 -23.81
C GLU A 56 -10.98 -5.22 -23.23
N PHE A 57 -9.97 -6.02 -23.56
CA PHE A 57 -9.83 -7.36 -23.00
C PHE A 57 -9.37 -7.28 -21.55
N GLU A 58 -8.34 -6.49 -21.27
CA GLU A 58 -7.80 -6.29 -19.92
C GLU A 58 -8.86 -5.71 -18.96
N LEU A 59 -9.69 -4.77 -19.44
CA LEU A 59 -10.79 -4.21 -18.66
C LEU A 59 -11.88 -5.25 -18.35
N ARG A 60 -12.20 -6.15 -19.28
CA ARG A 60 -13.16 -7.25 -19.04
C ARG A 60 -12.62 -8.27 -18.05
N VAL A 61 -11.33 -8.59 -18.12
CA VAL A 61 -10.67 -9.45 -17.13
C VAL A 61 -10.72 -8.80 -15.75
N ALA A 62 -10.44 -7.50 -15.64
CA ALA A 62 -10.53 -6.77 -14.39
C ALA A 62 -11.94 -6.80 -13.76
N ASP A 63 -12.98 -6.62 -14.57
CA ASP A 63 -14.37 -6.71 -14.11
C ASP A 63 -14.71 -8.12 -13.61
N SER A 64 -14.26 -9.14 -14.34
CA SER A 64 -14.48 -10.56 -13.98
C SER A 64 -13.78 -10.93 -12.69
N LEU A 65 -12.53 -10.51 -12.51
CA LEU A 65 -11.78 -10.71 -11.27
C LEU A 65 -12.48 -10.03 -10.09
N SER A 66 -12.97 -8.80 -10.27
CA SER A 66 -13.71 -8.07 -9.23
C SER A 66 -14.98 -8.82 -8.80
N GLN A 67 -15.68 -9.44 -9.75
CA GLN A 67 -16.84 -10.29 -9.44
C GLN A 67 -16.43 -11.59 -8.74
N CYS A 68 -15.37 -12.27 -9.19
CA CYS A 68 -14.85 -13.48 -8.54
C CYS A 68 -14.48 -13.22 -7.08
N LEU A 69 -13.79 -12.13 -6.78
CA LEU A 69 -13.38 -11.79 -5.42
C LEU A 69 -14.60 -11.60 -4.50
N ARG A 70 -15.64 -10.90 -4.99
CA ARG A 70 -16.91 -10.70 -4.26
C ARG A 70 -17.73 -11.98 -4.12
N PHE A 71 -17.62 -12.90 -5.08
CA PHE A 71 -18.33 -14.17 -5.07
C PHE A 71 -17.72 -15.15 -4.07
N TYR A 72 -16.41 -15.34 -4.12
CA TYR A 72 -15.72 -16.29 -3.25
C TYR A 72 -15.70 -15.84 -1.79
N LYS A 73 -15.51 -14.54 -1.52
CA LYS A 73 -15.37 -13.99 -0.16
C LYS A 73 -14.41 -14.84 0.70
N SER A 74 -14.59 -14.85 2.02
CA SER A 74 -13.86 -15.71 2.96
C SER A 74 -14.20 -17.21 2.85
N ARG A 75 -15.04 -17.65 1.89
CA ARG A 75 -15.48 -19.05 1.77
C ARG A 75 -14.53 -19.95 0.99
N ASN A 76 -13.63 -19.38 0.18
CA ASN A 76 -12.64 -20.13 -0.59
C ASN A 76 -11.32 -19.36 -0.66
N ILE A 77 -10.49 -19.53 0.37
CA ILE A 77 -9.20 -18.84 0.50
C ILE A 77 -8.28 -19.09 -0.73
N PRO A 78 -8.08 -20.33 -1.21
CA PRO A 78 -7.25 -20.58 -2.40
C PRO A 78 -7.73 -19.84 -3.65
N ALA A 79 -9.05 -19.80 -3.89
CA ALA A 79 -9.60 -19.06 -5.03
C ALA A 79 -9.43 -17.55 -4.89
N CYS A 80 -9.59 -17.01 -3.67
CA CYS A 80 -9.31 -15.61 -3.38
C CYS A 80 -7.82 -15.27 -3.56
N GLN A 81 -6.90 -16.12 -3.11
CA GLN A 81 -5.45 -15.93 -3.35
C GLN A 81 -5.12 -15.90 -4.84
N ALA A 82 -5.66 -16.84 -5.61
CA ALA A 82 -5.46 -16.87 -7.06
C ALA A 82 -6.03 -15.62 -7.73
N CYS A 83 -7.21 -15.17 -7.32
CA CYS A 83 -7.85 -13.96 -7.82
C CYS A 83 -7.02 -12.71 -7.51
N LEU A 84 -6.53 -12.57 -6.26
CA LEU A 84 -5.68 -11.46 -5.83
C LEU A 84 -4.34 -11.42 -6.57
N ARG A 85 -3.71 -12.57 -6.81
CA ARG A 85 -2.46 -12.66 -7.60
C ARG A 85 -2.70 -12.28 -9.06
N LEU A 86 -3.77 -12.78 -9.68
CA LEU A 86 -4.12 -12.38 -11.05
C LEU A 86 -4.46 -10.89 -11.15
N MET A 87 -5.13 -10.33 -10.13
CA MET A 87 -5.36 -8.88 -10.07
C MET A 87 -4.05 -8.10 -10.02
N GLN A 88 -3.03 -8.57 -9.30
CA GLN A 88 -1.71 -7.93 -9.28
C GLN A 88 -1.09 -7.90 -10.68
N GLU A 89 -1.04 -9.04 -11.36
CA GLU A 89 -0.50 -9.16 -12.73
C GLU A 89 -1.22 -8.24 -13.73
N VAL A 90 -2.56 -8.27 -13.69
CA VAL A 90 -3.41 -7.47 -14.58
C VAL A 90 -3.32 -5.98 -14.23
N ALA A 91 -3.15 -5.62 -12.96
CA ALA A 91 -2.93 -4.23 -12.54
C ALA A 91 -1.58 -3.66 -13.04
N LEU A 92 -0.55 -4.50 -13.16
CA LEU A 92 0.76 -4.07 -13.67
C LEU A 92 0.76 -3.77 -15.17
N SER A 93 -0.23 -4.26 -15.94
CA SER A 93 -0.30 -4.02 -17.39
C SER A 93 -0.55 -2.55 -17.74
N SER A 94 -1.40 -1.85 -16.97
CA SER A 94 -1.85 -0.50 -17.34
C SER A 94 -2.44 0.29 -16.17
N PRO A 95 -2.18 1.60 -16.05
CA PRO A 95 -2.84 2.49 -15.10
C PRO A 95 -4.38 2.50 -15.23
N TYR A 96 -4.92 2.31 -16.45
CA TYR A 96 -6.37 2.27 -16.68
C TYR A 96 -7.03 1.05 -16.05
N VAL A 97 -6.32 -0.08 -16.05
CA VAL A 97 -6.78 -1.34 -15.46
C VAL A 97 -6.76 -1.24 -13.94
N ARG A 98 -5.68 -0.71 -13.36
CA ARG A 98 -5.63 -0.37 -11.92
C ARG A 98 -6.79 0.55 -11.54
N LEU A 99 -7.03 1.60 -12.33
CA LEU A 99 -8.14 2.52 -12.08
C LEU A 99 -9.48 1.79 -12.11
N ARG A 100 -9.71 0.91 -13.09
CA ARG A 100 -10.93 0.10 -13.20
C ARG A 100 -11.12 -0.81 -11.98
N LEU A 101 -10.07 -1.50 -11.54
CA LEU A 101 -10.08 -2.34 -10.35
C LEU A 101 -10.37 -1.53 -9.08
N LEU A 102 -9.82 -0.32 -8.95
CA LEU A 102 -10.16 0.60 -7.86
C LEU A 102 -11.64 1.01 -7.91
N ARG A 103 -12.17 1.38 -9.10
CA ARG A 103 -13.59 1.74 -9.29
C ARG A 103 -14.54 0.60 -8.96
N ALA A 104 -14.08 -0.63 -9.12
CA ALA A 104 -14.82 -1.82 -8.74
C ALA A 104 -14.80 -2.09 -7.23
N GLY A 105 -14.31 -1.19 -6.38
CA GLY A 105 -14.37 -1.34 -4.92
C GLY A 105 -13.50 -2.48 -4.38
N ASN A 106 -12.47 -2.89 -5.14
CA ASN A 106 -11.59 -3.98 -4.72
C ASN A 106 -10.76 -3.64 -3.48
N VAL A 107 -10.55 -2.36 -3.16
CA VAL A 107 -9.93 -1.94 -1.89
C VAL A 107 -10.77 -2.39 -0.69
N ASN A 108 -12.08 -2.19 -0.74
CA ASN A 108 -13.00 -2.63 0.33
C ASN A 108 -13.06 -4.15 0.40
N ALA A 109 -13.29 -4.80 -0.74
CA ALA A 109 -13.38 -6.26 -0.78
C ALA A 109 -12.10 -6.92 -0.25
N THR A 110 -10.93 -6.40 -0.61
CA THR A 110 -9.64 -6.90 -0.11
C THR A 110 -9.47 -6.62 1.39
N SER A 111 -9.90 -5.45 1.88
CA SER A 111 -9.81 -5.10 3.30
C SER A 111 -10.75 -5.96 4.18
N GLU A 112 -11.95 -6.25 3.69
CA GLU A 112 -12.87 -7.20 4.34
C GLU A 112 -12.26 -8.61 4.39
N LEU A 113 -11.68 -9.06 3.27
CA LEU A 113 -11.01 -10.35 3.21
C LEU A 113 -9.82 -10.46 4.18
N ILE A 114 -9.02 -9.40 4.34
CA ILE A 114 -7.95 -9.36 5.34
C ILE A 114 -8.54 -9.49 6.74
N SER A 115 -9.62 -8.76 7.04
CA SER A 115 -10.28 -8.79 8.34
C SER A 115 -10.79 -10.18 8.69
N ASP A 116 -11.40 -10.87 7.72
CA ASP A 116 -11.95 -12.22 7.88
C ASP A 116 -10.86 -13.30 8.01
N ASN A 117 -9.65 -13.04 7.52
CA ASN A 117 -8.58 -14.03 7.40
C ASN A 117 -7.27 -13.59 8.09
N ILE A 118 -7.37 -12.78 9.14
CA ILE A 118 -6.22 -12.18 9.83
C ILE A 118 -5.21 -13.22 10.36
N SER A 119 -5.65 -14.45 10.63
CA SER A 119 -4.80 -15.54 11.11
C SER A 119 -4.02 -16.24 9.99
N ASN A 120 -4.34 -16.01 8.73
CA ASN A 120 -3.63 -16.60 7.59
C ASN A 120 -2.61 -15.59 7.05
N LEU A 121 -1.38 -15.68 7.55
CA LEU A 121 -0.33 -14.69 7.25
C LEU A 121 0.02 -14.63 5.75
N GLU A 122 0.06 -15.77 5.06
CA GLU A 122 0.32 -15.80 3.62
C GLU A 122 -0.78 -15.08 2.84
N PHE A 123 -2.04 -15.35 3.18
CA PHE A 123 -3.18 -14.66 2.59
C PHE A 123 -3.11 -13.15 2.81
N VAL A 124 -2.84 -12.73 4.04
CA VAL A 124 -2.76 -11.31 4.41
C VAL A 124 -1.63 -10.62 3.65
N LYS A 125 -0.46 -11.26 3.51
CA LYS A 125 0.66 -10.72 2.71
C LYS A 125 0.27 -10.53 1.24
N ILE A 126 -0.40 -11.51 0.62
CA ILE A 126 -0.90 -11.40 -0.76
C ILE A 126 -1.90 -10.23 -0.88
N ALA A 127 -2.82 -10.11 0.07
CA ALA A 127 -3.82 -9.04 0.07
C ALA A 127 -3.20 -7.65 0.28
N CYS A 128 -2.18 -7.52 1.14
CA CYS A 128 -1.42 -6.27 1.30
C CYS A 128 -0.71 -5.87 0.01
N LEU A 129 -0.05 -6.83 -0.66
CA LEU A 129 0.57 -6.60 -1.95
C LEU A 129 -0.45 -6.14 -2.99
N THR A 130 -1.62 -6.79 -3.07
CA THR A 130 -2.70 -6.35 -3.97
C THR A 130 -3.14 -4.92 -3.67
N LEU A 131 -3.33 -4.54 -2.40
CA LEU A 131 -3.68 -3.17 -2.03
C LEU A 131 -2.60 -2.16 -2.46
N SER A 132 -1.32 -2.50 -2.27
CA SER A 132 -0.21 -1.66 -2.73
C SER A 132 -0.20 -1.51 -4.25
N THR A 133 -0.30 -2.61 -5.00
CA THR A 133 -0.32 -2.59 -6.48
C THR A 133 -1.50 -1.80 -7.03
N LEU A 134 -2.68 -1.94 -6.44
CA LEU A 134 -3.86 -1.19 -6.86
C LEU A 134 -3.72 0.31 -6.60
N ALA A 135 -3.08 0.70 -5.48
CA ALA A 135 -2.93 2.10 -5.06
C ALA A 135 -1.73 2.82 -5.70
N TYR A 136 -0.77 2.08 -6.25
CA TYR A 136 0.43 2.63 -6.87
C TYR A 136 0.08 3.61 -8.00
N GLU A 137 0.69 4.80 -8.04
CA GLU A 137 0.60 5.83 -9.10
C GLU A 137 -0.80 6.24 -9.59
N ILE A 138 -1.86 6.11 -8.77
CA ILE A 138 -3.20 6.60 -9.12
C ILE A 138 -3.63 7.74 -8.19
N PRO A 139 -3.42 9.01 -8.61
CA PRO A 139 -3.67 10.17 -7.75
C PRO A 139 -5.16 10.51 -7.50
N GLU A 140 -6.09 9.97 -8.29
CA GLU A 140 -7.42 10.59 -8.44
C GLU A 140 -8.60 9.89 -7.74
N PHE A 141 -8.49 8.62 -7.31
CA PHE A 141 -9.72 7.80 -7.28
C PHE A 141 -10.40 7.49 -5.94
N LEU A 142 -9.76 7.43 -4.77
CA LEU A 142 -10.49 7.01 -3.54
C LEU A 142 -11.26 8.16 -2.83
N CYS A 143 -11.44 9.30 -3.51
CA CYS A 143 -12.11 10.48 -2.95
C CYS A 143 -13.64 10.27 -2.94
N GLY A 144 -14.17 9.58 -1.91
CA GLY A 144 -15.59 9.74 -1.58
C GLY A 144 -16.29 8.60 -0.86
N ASP A 145 -15.83 7.36 -0.97
CA ASP A 145 -16.59 6.18 -0.50
C ASP A 145 -16.16 5.64 0.87
N GLY A 146 -15.11 6.19 1.48
CA GLY A 146 -14.59 5.73 2.78
C GLY A 146 -13.73 4.47 2.71
N SER A 147 -13.46 3.95 1.52
CA SER A 147 -12.74 2.69 1.34
C SER A 147 -11.30 2.70 1.85
N GLY A 148 -10.59 3.79 1.61
CA GLY A 148 -9.25 3.98 2.14
C GLY A 148 -9.19 4.00 3.68
N GLN A 149 -10.25 4.44 4.36
CA GLN A 149 -10.27 4.47 5.82
C GLN A 149 -10.41 3.06 6.41
N LEU A 150 -11.28 2.23 5.82
CA LEU A 150 -11.40 0.82 6.19
C LEU A 150 -10.06 0.11 5.98
N ALA A 151 -9.46 0.27 4.79
CA ALA A 151 -8.18 -0.34 4.46
C ALA A 151 -7.08 0.05 5.45
N LEU A 152 -6.90 1.35 5.73
CA LEU A 152 -5.90 1.82 6.69
C LEU A 152 -6.15 1.29 8.10
N GLY A 153 -7.41 1.23 8.56
CA GLY A 153 -7.78 0.69 9.86
C GLY A 153 -7.48 -0.81 9.99
N VAL A 154 -7.78 -1.59 8.95
CA VAL A 154 -7.51 -3.03 8.91
C VAL A 154 -6.00 -3.30 8.87
N LEU A 155 -5.26 -2.63 7.98
CA LEU A 155 -3.80 -2.77 7.89
C LEU A 155 -3.11 -2.41 9.21
N LEU A 156 -3.55 -1.33 9.86
CA LEU A 156 -3.04 -0.93 11.17
C LEU A 156 -3.30 -1.99 12.24
N ARG A 157 -4.50 -2.59 12.25
CA ARG A 157 -4.86 -3.67 13.19
C ARG A 157 -3.97 -4.90 12.98
N VAL A 158 -3.72 -5.29 11.73
CA VAL A 158 -2.83 -6.40 11.39
C VAL A 158 -1.40 -6.10 11.86
N ALA A 159 -0.87 -4.93 11.51
CA ALA A 159 0.48 -4.52 11.89
C ALA A 159 0.67 -4.52 13.42
N LEU A 160 -0.34 -4.09 14.19
CA LEU A 160 -0.31 -4.15 15.65
C LEU A 160 -0.38 -5.58 16.21
N MET A 161 -1.23 -6.42 15.63
CA MET A 161 -1.38 -7.82 16.04
C MET A 161 -0.09 -8.61 15.84
N TYR A 162 0.64 -8.28 14.77
CA TYR A 162 1.90 -8.93 14.38
C TYR A 162 3.09 -7.98 14.49
N ARG A 163 3.11 -7.09 15.49
CA ARG A 163 4.13 -6.03 15.64
C ARG A 163 5.57 -6.52 15.80
N THR A 164 5.78 -7.82 16.03
CA THR A 164 7.10 -8.46 16.11
C THR A 164 7.45 -9.27 14.86
N ASP A 165 6.54 -9.39 13.89
CA ASP A 165 6.76 -10.03 12.59
C ASP A 165 7.12 -8.94 11.59
N ASP A 166 8.41 -8.81 11.34
CA ASP A 166 8.99 -7.78 10.48
C ASP A 166 8.40 -7.81 9.07
N GLU A 167 8.25 -8.99 8.46
CA GLU A 167 7.68 -9.12 7.11
C GLU A 167 6.21 -8.69 7.05
N MET A 168 5.43 -9.00 8.09
CA MET A 168 4.03 -8.59 8.15
C MET A 168 3.87 -7.09 8.35
N VAL A 169 4.70 -6.50 9.22
CA VAL A 169 4.76 -5.05 9.43
C VAL A 169 5.15 -4.35 8.13
N ALA A 170 6.20 -4.81 7.44
CA ALA A 170 6.62 -4.28 6.15
C ALA A 170 5.50 -4.35 5.10
N ALA A 171 4.82 -5.49 4.98
CA ALA A 171 3.72 -5.68 4.03
C ALA A 171 2.56 -4.70 4.31
N CYS A 172 2.17 -4.55 5.58
CA CYS A 172 1.10 -3.63 5.97
C CYS A 172 1.49 -2.18 5.67
N PHE A 173 2.67 -1.74 6.11
CA PHE A 173 3.09 -0.34 5.92
C PHE A 173 3.40 0.00 4.47
N THR A 174 3.80 -0.96 3.63
CA THR A 174 3.94 -0.75 2.19
C THR A 174 2.59 -0.44 1.56
N ALA A 175 1.56 -1.23 1.89
CA ALA A 175 0.20 -0.98 1.42
C ALA A 175 -0.34 0.35 1.93
N MET A 176 -0.10 0.68 3.20
CA MET A 176 -0.51 1.96 3.79
C MET A 176 0.19 3.14 3.13
N TRP A 177 1.49 3.05 2.88
CA TRP A 177 2.25 4.09 2.18
C TRP A 177 1.71 4.33 0.77
N SER A 178 1.43 3.27 -0.01
CA SER A 178 0.81 3.40 -1.33
C SER A 178 -0.57 4.07 -1.24
N LEU A 179 -1.39 3.65 -0.27
CA LEU A 179 -2.71 4.23 -0.03
C LEU A 179 -2.65 5.68 0.43
N LEU A 180 -1.65 6.10 1.21
CA LEU A 180 -1.53 7.48 1.70
C LEU A 180 -0.93 8.40 0.63
N THR A 181 0.10 7.96 -0.09
CA THR A 181 0.87 8.81 -1.01
C THR A 181 0.01 9.30 -2.18
N PHE A 182 -0.77 8.41 -2.77
CA PHE A 182 -1.54 8.71 -3.97
C PHE A 182 -2.99 9.11 -3.68
N HIS A 183 -3.40 9.14 -2.40
CA HIS A 183 -4.80 9.39 -2.07
C HIS A 183 -5.07 10.67 -1.27
N ARG A 184 -5.37 11.77 -1.99
CA ARG A 184 -5.69 13.08 -1.38
C ARG A 184 -6.98 13.08 -0.54
N GLY A 185 -7.95 12.20 -0.83
CA GLY A 185 -9.19 12.08 -0.06
C GLY A 185 -8.99 11.51 1.35
N ALA A 186 -7.84 10.88 1.62
CA ALA A 186 -7.47 10.41 2.96
C ALA A 186 -7.12 11.55 3.93
N ARG A 187 -6.72 12.74 3.43
CA ARG A 187 -6.26 13.90 4.23
C ARG A 187 -7.17 14.26 5.39
N ASN A 188 -8.48 14.30 5.15
CA ASN A 188 -9.45 14.76 6.15
C ASN A 188 -9.94 13.65 7.09
N LYS A 189 -9.63 12.37 6.82
CA LYS A 189 -10.17 11.22 7.56
C LYS A 189 -9.12 10.48 8.38
N VAL A 190 -7.84 10.52 8.00
CA VAL A 190 -6.75 9.87 8.75
C VAL A 190 -6.45 10.58 10.08
N SER A 191 -6.84 11.85 10.22
CA SER A 191 -6.80 12.60 11.48
C SER A 191 -7.62 11.97 12.62
N SER A 192 -8.55 11.05 12.31
CA SER A 192 -9.38 10.36 13.30
C SER A 192 -8.79 9.03 13.80
N THR A 193 -7.78 8.49 13.11
CA THR A 193 -7.17 7.21 13.47
C THR A 193 -5.93 7.41 14.33
N ASN A 194 -5.77 6.61 15.39
CA ASN A 194 -4.54 6.53 16.23
C ASN A 194 -3.29 6.08 15.44
N LEU A 195 -3.33 6.10 14.11
CA LEU A 195 -2.28 5.69 13.18
C LEU A 195 -0.95 6.38 13.47
N PHE A 196 -0.97 7.69 13.72
CA PHE A 196 0.23 8.44 14.06
C PHE A 196 0.89 7.94 15.34
N ASP A 197 0.09 7.72 16.38
CA ASP A 197 0.60 7.32 17.68
C ASP A 197 1.26 5.94 17.59
N ILE A 198 0.70 5.05 16.76
CA ILE A 198 1.24 3.72 16.50
C ILE A 198 2.49 3.77 15.63
N LEU A 199 2.49 4.56 14.54
CA LEU A 199 3.69 4.78 13.73
C LEU A 199 4.84 5.32 14.58
N LEU A 200 4.54 6.28 15.46
CA LEU A 200 5.53 6.85 16.37
C LEU A 200 6.03 5.82 17.39
N ASP A 201 5.15 4.99 17.94
CA ASP A 201 5.54 3.90 18.86
C ASP A 201 6.41 2.85 18.15
N LEU A 202 6.08 2.47 16.92
CA LEU A 202 6.89 1.56 16.11
C LEU A 202 8.27 2.14 15.79
N MET A 203 8.35 3.43 15.43
CA MET A 203 9.64 4.09 15.19
C MET A 203 10.47 4.27 16.47
N LYS A 204 9.84 4.46 17.63
CA LYS A 204 10.55 4.44 18.93
C LYS A 204 11.14 3.07 19.24
N ASN A 205 10.48 2.01 18.77
CA ASN A 205 10.95 0.62 18.88
C ASN A 205 11.69 0.14 17.62
N ARG A 206 12.18 1.04 16.75
CA ARG A 206 12.76 0.70 15.43
C ARG A 206 13.86 -0.36 15.46
N HIS A 207 14.63 -0.44 16.55
CA HIS A 207 15.73 -1.39 16.72
C HIS A 207 15.30 -2.87 16.67
N THR A 208 13.99 -3.17 16.75
CA THR A 208 13.47 -4.53 16.60
C THR A 208 13.22 -4.94 15.14
N PHE A 209 13.39 -4.02 14.20
CA PHE A 209 13.08 -4.23 12.78
C PHE A 209 14.34 -4.17 11.93
N VAL A 210 14.28 -4.82 10.75
CA VAL A 210 15.32 -4.64 9.74
C VAL A 210 15.18 -3.27 9.09
N ASP A 211 16.29 -2.75 8.56
CA ASP A 211 16.36 -1.40 8.01
C ASP A 211 15.30 -1.12 6.91
N GLU A 212 15.01 -2.11 6.06
CA GLU A 212 13.97 -2.00 5.03
C GLU A 212 12.57 -1.81 5.62
N THR A 213 12.27 -2.45 6.75
CA THR A 213 10.99 -2.27 7.45
C THR A 213 10.91 -0.89 8.09
N ILE A 214 12.03 -0.39 8.64
CA ILE A 214 12.15 0.99 9.13
C ILE A 214 11.87 1.97 7.99
N ARG A 215 12.49 1.77 6.81
CA ARG A 215 12.28 2.59 5.61
C ARG A 215 10.81 2.73 5.28
N VAL A 216 10.09 1.62 5.23
CA VAL A 216 8.67 1.61 4.86
C VAL A 216 7.80 2.28 5.94
N ILE A 217 8.11 2.09 7.23
CA ILE A 217 7.43 2.78 8.32
C ILE A 217 7.62 4.31 8.21
N VAL A 218 8.85 4.75 7.94
CA VAL A 218 9.18 6.17 7.75
C VAL A 218 8.51 6.74 6.50
N ALA A 219 8.48 5.99 5.40
CA ALA A 219 7.79 6.40 4.18
C ALA A 219 6.28 6.59 4.43
N ALA A 220 5.64 5.66 5.15
CA ALA A 220 4.24 5.77 5.55
C ALA A 220 3.99 7.00 6.45
N LEU A 221 4.92 7.29 7.37
CA LEU A 221 4.88 8.50 8.20
C LEU A 221 5.04 9.78 7.37
N SER A 222 5.98 9.81 6.42
CA SER A 222 6.22 10.94 5.51
C SER A 222 4.96 11.27 4.70
N ALA A 223 4.29 10.23 4.18
CA ALA A 223 3.01 10.38 3.51
C ALA A 223 1.95 10.94 4.46
N LEU A 224 1.88 10.45 5.71
CA LEU A 224 0.96 10.95 6.72
C LEU A 224 1.18 12.44 7.04
N ILE A 225 2.43 12.86 7.25
CA ILE A 225 2.80 14.27 7.51
C ILE A 225 2.31 15.15 6.35
N THR A 226 2.54 14.70 5.12
CA THR A 226 2.13 15.43 3.90
C THR A 226 0.61 15.64 3.83
N LEU A 227 -0.16 14.69 4.34
CA LEU A 227 -1.61 14.71 4.29
C LEU A 227 -2.29 15.39 5.49
N SER A 228 -1.55 15.69 6.55
CA SER A 228 -2.13 16.07 7.85
C SER A 228 -2.51 17.54 7.97
N SER A 229 -3.39 17.87 8.92
CA SER A 229 -3.72 19.25 9.29
C SER A 229 -2.65 19.85 10.22
N ASP A 230 -2.60 21.18 10.33
CA ASP A 230 -1.59 21.83 11.18
C ASP A 230 -1.76 21.47 12.66
N ALA A 231 -3.00 21.32 13.14
CA ALA A 231 -3.30 20.84 14.50
C ALA A 231 -2.74 19.42 14.77
N PHE A 232 -2.79 18.54 13.77
CA PHE A 232 -2.17 17.23 13.87
C PHE A 232 -0.64 17.35 13.93
N LEU A 233 -0.05 18.23 13.12
CA LEU A 233 1.39 18.45 13.10
C LEU A 233 1.91 19.04 14.42
N THR A 234 1.14 19.92 15.08
CA THR A 234 1.44 20.39 16.43
C THR A 234 1.43 19.23 17.43
N ARG A 235 0.42 18.35 17.40
CA ARG A 235 0.42 17.14 18.24
C ARG A 235 1.61 16.23 17.94
N ALA A 236 2.01 16.10 16.67
CA ALA A 236 3.19 15.33 16.29
C ALA A 236 4.48 15.92 16.87
N PHE A 237 4.58 17.25 16.86
CA PHE A 237 5.68 17.99 17.50
C PHE A 237 5.71 17.73 19.01
N ASP A 238 4.58 17.90 19.70
CA ASP A 238 4.46 17.70 21.15
C ASP A 238 4.84 16.26 21.58
N LYS A 239 4.64 15.28 20.70
CA LYS A 239 5.00 13.87 20.94
C LYS A 239 6.47 13.54 20.65
N GLY A 240 7.27 14.53 20.25
CA GLY A 240 8.71 14.41 20.05
C GLY A 240 9.11 13.88 18.68
N LEU A 241 8.28 14.07 17.64
CA LEU A 241 8.62 13.60 16.28
C LEU A 241 9.93 14.20 15.76
N ALA A 242 10.16 15.51 15.97
CA ALA A 242 11.40 16.17 15.53
C ALA A 242 12.64 15.54 16.17
N PHE A 243 12.57 15.21 17.47
CA PHE A 243 13.66 14.55 18.17
C PHE A 243 13.92 13.15 17.61
N LEU A 244 12.87 12.37 17.39
CA LEU A 244 13.00 11.01 16.85
C LEU A 244 13.61 10.98 15.44
N LEU A 245 13.17 11.88 14.55
CA LEU A 245 13.75 12.00 13.20
C LEU A 245 15.23 12.39 13.25
N THR A 246 15.61 13.23 14.21
CA THR A 246 17.00 13.60 14.43
C THR A 246 17.83 12.40 14.86
N GLU A 247 17.37 11.68 15.88
CA GLU A 247 18.03 10.48 16.40
C GLU A 247 18.29 9.47 15.28
N MET A 248 17.27 9.20 14.45
CA MET A 248 17.40 8.33 13.29
C MET A 248 18.45 8.82 12.28
N LEU A 249 18.48 10.12 11.96
CA LEU A 249 19.45 10.67 11.00
C LEU A 249 20.90 10.63 11.51
N THR A 250 21.08 10.54 12.83
CA THR A 250 22.41 10.38 13.45
C THR A 250 22.86 8.93 13.58
N GLU A 251 21.99 7.95 13.30
CA GLU A 251 22.30 6.52 13.32
C GLU A 251 22.92 6.03 12.01
N ASP A 252 23.51 4.83 12.05
CA ASP A 252 24.00 4.11 10.87
C ASP A 252 22.82 3.46 10.11
N LEU A 253 22.09 4.28 9.36
CA LEU A 253 21.02 3.84 8.46
C LEU A 253 21.53 3.59 7.04
N THR A 254 20.81 2.76 6.27
CA THR A 254 21.10 2.66 4.83
C THR A 254 20.75 3.99 4.12
N PRO A 255 21.35 4.26 2.95
CA PRO A 255 21.06 5.48 2.18
C PRO A 255 19.56 5.67 1.88
N SER A 256 18.83 4.59 1.60
CA SER A 256 17.40 4.63 1.27
C SER A 256 16.53 4.96 2.49
N THR A 257 16.88 4.45 3.68
CA THR A 257 16.19 4.80 4.94
C THR A 257 16.51 6.23 5.37
N MET A 258 17.75 6.67 5.16
CA MET A 258 18.16 8.05 5.41
C MET A 258 17.42 9.03 4.49
N GLU A 259 17.26 8.69 3.21
CA GLU A 259 16.48 9.47 2.23
C GLU A 259 15.02 9.65 2.69
N GLU A 260 14.34 8.58 3.10
CA GLU A 260 12.96 8.68 3.60
C GLU A 260 12.86 9.49 4.89
N THR A 261 13.86 9.37 5.78
CA THR A 261 13.90 10.11 7.05
C THR A 261 14.10 11.60 6.80
N LEU A 262 14.99 11.97 5.87
CA LEU A 262 15.17 13.35 5.41
C LEU A 262 13.90 13.89 4.77
N ARG A 263 13.23 13.09 3.92
CA ARG A 263 11.96 13.48 3.30
C ARG A 263 10.89 13.77 4.33
N ALA A 264 10.76 12.93 5.37
CA ALA A 264 9.84 13.15 6.48
C ALA A 264 10.18 14.45 7.25
N ALA A 265 11.46 14.65 7.59
CA ALA A 265 11.95 15.85 8.27
C ALA A 265 11.68 17.12 7.45
N ARG A 266 11.93 17.07 6.14
CA ARG A 266 11.65 18.14 5.19
C ARG A 266 10.18 18.55 5.20
N TRP A 267 9.28 17.58 5.05
CA TRP A 267 7.84 17.85 5.06
C TRP A 267 7.36 18.44 6.39
N PHE A 268 7.92 17.97 7.49
CA PHE A 268 7.60 18.47 8.81
C PHE A 268 8.10 19.92 9.01
N ALA A 269 9.36 20.19 8.66
CA ALA A 269 9.98 21.53 8.72
C ALA A 269 9.33 22.55 7.77
N ASN A 270 8.82 22.11 6.63
CA ASN A 270 8.12 22.99 5.69
C ASN A 270 6.79 23.51 6.26
N ARG A 271 6.13 22.72 7.12
CA ARG A 271 4.77 23.01 7.61
C ARG A 271 4.69 23.47 9.06
N GLN A 272 5.75 23.30 9.85
CA GLN A 272 5.81 23.70 11.26
C GLN A 272 7.11 24.47 11.55
N ASP A 273 6.99 25.78 11.81
CA ASP A 273 8.16 26.64 12.07
C ASP A 273 8.90 26.20 13.36
N GLN A 274 8.18 25.77 14.40
CA GLN A 274 8.79 25.23 15.63
C GLN A 274 9.59 23.95 15.35
N ALA A 275 9.04 23.06 14.51
CA ALA A 275 9.75 21.85 14.08
C ALA A 275 11.00 22.19 13.26
N ARG A 276 10.92 23.19 12.37
CA ARG A 276 12.07 23.66 11.60
C ARG A 276 13.20 24.14 12.51
N GLN A 277 12.88 24.98 13.50
CA GLN A 277 13.86 25.48 14.47
C GLN A 277 14.50 24.35 15.28
N GLN A 278 13.69 23.39 15.74
CA GLN A 278 14.21 22.24 16.49
C GLN A 278 15.09 21.35 15.61
N LEU A 279 14.68 21.01 14.39
CA LEU A 279 15.47 20.20 13.46
C LEU A 279 16.79 20.91 13.11
N ALA A 280 16.75 22.23 12.95
CA ALA A 280 17.95 23.02 12.68
C ALA A 280 18.96 23.01 13.84
N SER A 281 18.48 23.00 15.09
CA SER A 281 19.32 23.02 16.30
C SER A 281 19.74 21.64 16.83
N SER A 282 19.28 20.55 16.20
CA SER A 282 19.43 19.19 16.73
C SER A 282 20.44 18.30 15.97
N GLY A 283 21.20 18.86 15.03
CA GLY A 283 22.23 18.11 14.29
C GLY A 283 21.77 17.54 12.95
N VAL A 284 20.50 17.74 12.57
CA VAL A 284 20.02 17.44 11.19
C VAL A 284 20.75 18.30 10.17
N PHE A 285 21.02 19.57 10.51
CA PHE A 285 21.84 20.46 9.69
C PHE A 285 23.22 19.87 9.40
N GLU A 286 23.95 19.46 10.46
CA GLU A 286 25.28 18.85 10.35
C GLU A 286 25.24 17.54 9.55
N THR A 287 24.17 16.76 9.73
CA THR A 287 23.95 15.53 8.97
C THR A 287 23.78 15.81 7.48
N CYS A 288 22.92 16.78 7.11
CA CYS A 288 22.75 17.19 5.71
C CYS A 288 24.07 17.69 5.09
N MET A 289 24.83 18.49 5.83
CA MET A 289 26.14 18.98 5.41
C MET A 289 27.10 17.80 5.18
N ARG A 290 27.22 16.88 6.15
CA ARG A 290 28.06 15.68 6.03
C ARG A 290 27.70 14.84 4.81
N ILE A 291 26.40 14.67 4.53
CA ILE A 291 25.92 13.98 3.32
C ILE A 291 26.42 14.73 2.09
N ILE A 292 26.17 16.04 1.96
CA ILE A 292 26.56 16.82 0.77
C ILE A 292 28.07 16.77 0.47
N TRP A 293 28.92 16.72 1.51
CA TRP A 293 30.38 16.61 1.33
C TRP A 293 30.91 15.18 1.17
N ALA A 294 30.07 14.15 1.24
CA ALA A 294 30.50 12.78 1.02
C ALA A 294 30.87 12.54 -0.46
N THR A 295 31.94 11.79 -0.72
CA THR A 295 32.52 11.65 -2.06
C THR A 295 31.84 10.61 -2.95
N ASN A 296 30.99 9.74 -2.38
CA ASN A 296 30.24 8.69 -3.08
C ASN A 296 28.77 8.73 -2.63
N LEU A 297 27.97 9.59 -3.24
CA LEU A 297 26.58 9.79 -2.87
C LEU A 297 25.61 9.17 -3.87
N ASP A 298 24.56 8.59 -3.32
CA ASP A 298 23.31 8.37 -4.05
C ASP A 298 22.68 9.73 -4.41
N GLU A 299 22.28 9.89 -5.67
CA GLU A 299 21.75 11.16 -6.19
C GLU A 299 20.45 11.58 -5.48
N ASN A 300 19.58 10.63 -5.14
CA ASN A 300 18.32 10.93 -4.45
C ASN A 300 18.59 11.38 -3.01
N LEU A 301 19.53 10.74 -2.33
CA LEU A 301 19.94 11.13 -0.99
C LEU A 301 20.53 12.55 -0.97
N LEU A 302 21.38 12.88 -1.96
CA LEU A 302 21.93 14.22 -2.11
C LEU A 302 20.83 15.26 -2.34
N ILE A 303 19.88 14.98 -3.24
CA ILE A 303 18.75 15.87 -3.53
C ILE A 303 17.91 16.10 -2.27
N GLU A 304 17.59 15.05 -1.51
CA GLU A 304 16.81 15.19 -0.28
C GLU A 304 17.57 15.94 0.82
N ALA A 305 18.88 15.73 0.95
CA ALA A 305 19.72 16.49 1.88
C ALA A 305 19.76 17.98 1.53
N MET A 306 19.97 18.32 0.25
CA MET A 306 19.96 19.71 -0.23
C MET A 306 18.59 20.38 -0.03
N ASN A 307 17.51 19.68 -0.37
CA ASN A 307 16.15 20.20 -0.19
C ASN A 307 15.84 20.45 1.29
N THR A 308 16.23 19.52 2.16
CA THR A 308 16.06 19.66 3.61
C THR A 308 16.88 20.83 4.14
N LEU A 309 18.16 20.94 3.74
CA LEU A 309 19.04 22.04 4.13
C LEU A 309 18.49 23.40 3.71
N SER A 310 18.00 23.53 2.47
CA SER A 310 17.42 24.78 1.97
C SER A 310 16.24 25.26 2.82
N LEU A 311 15.44 24.32 3.33
CA LEU A 311 14.31 24.60 4.22
C LEU A 311 14.76 24.95 5.64
N LEU A 312 15.81 24.31 6.17
CA LEU A 312 16.34 24.63 7.50
C LEU A 312 16.98 26.03 7.53
N LEU A 313 17.62 26.44 6.42
CA LEU A 313 18.19 27.77 6.23
C LEU A 313 17.12 28.86 6.00
N TYR A 314 15.96 28.47 5.46
CA TYR A 314 14.86 29.39 5.19
C TYR A 314 14.33 30.02 6.50
N LYS A 315 14.58 31.33 6.64
CA LYS A 315 14.26 32.18 7.81
C LYS A 315 15.08 31.94 9.09
N ASN A 316 16.16 31.15 9.04
CA ASN A 316 17.13 31.06 10.15
C ASN A 316 18.39 31.88 9.82
N THR A 317 18.37 33.16 10.18
CA THR A 317 19.49 34.09 9.93
C THR A 317 20.75 33.79 10.74
N GLU A 318 20.66 32.98 11.80
CA GLU A 318 21.82 32.57 12.60
C GLU A 318 22.58 31.36 12.00
N LEU A 319 21.95 30.61 11.09
CA LEU A 319 22.53 29.42 10.45
C LEU A 319 22.92 29.64 8.98
N ALA A 320 22.40 30.68 8.34
CA ALA A 320 22.68 31.07 6.95
C ALA A 320 23.90 32.00 6.87
#